data_AF-A0A7V5VQR4-F1
#
_entry.id   AF-A0A7V5VQR4-F1
#
_cell.length_a   1.000
_cell.length_b   1.000
_cell.length_c   1.000
_cell.angle_alpha   90.00
_cell.angle_beta   90.00
_cell.angle_gamma   90.00
#
_symmetry.space_group_name_H-M   'P 1'
#
loop_
_entity.id
_entity.type
_entity.pdbx_description
1 polymer ?
#
loop_
_entity_poly.entity_id
_entity_poly.type
_entity_poly.pdbx_seq_one_letter_code
_entity_poly.pdbx_strand_id
1 'polypeptide(L)' 'MQKLSLTLLSGAILWAQITFEKTEHDFGEILEGPPAVYTFTFKNTGTKPVKLTSVKASCGCTTPSWTQDPVPPGGT' A
#
# COMPACT_ATOMS: atom_id res chain seq x y z
N MET A 1 -17.73 -24.64 41.00
CA MET A 1 -16.90 -25.13 39.87
C MET A 1 -16.73 -23.99 38.88
N GLN A 2 -15.62 -23.25 38.95
CA GLN A 2 -15.32 -22.11 38.07
C GLN A 2 -14.99 -22.61 36.66
N LYS A 3 -15.79 -22.25 35.67
CA LYS A 3 -15.51 -22.52 34.25
C LYS A 3 -14.50 -21.48 33.76
N LEU A 4 -13.26 -21.92 33.53
CA LEU A 4 -12.21 -21.14 32.88
C LEU A 4 -12.53 -21.11 31.38
N SER A 5 -13.14 -20.03 30.90
CA SER A 5 -13.37 -19.82 29.46
C SER A 5 -12.13 -19.13 28.88
N LEU A 6 -11.26 -19.89 28.23
CA LEU A 6 -10.11 -19.37 27.50
C LEU A 6 -10.58 -18.90 26.13
N THR A 7 -11.12 -17.69 26.05
CA THR A 7 -11.38 -17.02 24.77
C THR A 7 -10.03 -16.57 24.22
N LEU A 8 -9.42 -17.38 23.36
CA LEU A 8 -8.33 -16.93 22.49
C LEU A 8 -8.88 -15.82 21.61
N LEU A 9 -8.61 -14.57 21.98
CA LEU A 9 -8.77 -13.43 21.08
C LEU A 9 -7.66 -13.55 20.04
N SER A 10 -7.93 -14.28 18.96
CA SER A 10 -7.10 -14.33 17.77
C SER A 10 -7.16 -12.97 17.07
N GLY A 11 -6.60 -11.92 17.68
CA GLY A 11 -6.37 -10.65 17.01
C GLY A 11 -5.34 -10.90 15.92
N ALA A 12 -5.76 -10.81 14.66
CA ALA A 12 -4.86 -10.97 13.52
C ALA A 12 -3.72 -9.95 13.67
N ILE A 13 -2.52 -10.41 14.00
CA ILE A 13 -1.35 -9.54 14.07
C ILE A 13 -0.96 -9.24 12.63
N LEU A 14 -1.34 -8.04 12.20
CA LEU A 14 -1.07 -7.55 10.87
C LEU A 14 0.40 -7.09 10.77
N TRP A 15 1.29 -8.03 10.40
CA TRP A 15 2.74 -7.78 10.33
C TRP A 15 3.11 -6.78 9.23
N ALA A 16 2.59 -6.97 8.02
CA ALA A 16 2.77 -6.07 6.89
C ALA A 16 1.38 -5.63 6.40
N GLN A 17 1.09 -4.34 6.54
CA GLN A 17 -0.13 -3.73 5.99
C GLN A 17 0.23 -2.39 5.40
N ILE A 18 -0.37 -2.13 4.25
CA ILE A 18 -0.33 -0.82 3.61
C ILE A 18 -1.77 -0.38 3.34
N THR A 19 -2.00 0.91 3.49
CA THR A 19 -3.29 1.53 3.17
C THR A 19 -3.02 2.64 2.18
N PHE A 20 -3.63 2.54 1.00
CA PHE A 20 -3.54 3.57 -0.02
C PHE A 20 -4.58 4.66 0.23
N GLU A 21 -4.23 5.91 0.02
CA GLU A 21 -5.20 7.01 0.04
C GLU A 21 -6.17 6.92 -1.14
N LYS A 22 -5.64 6.53 -2.30
CA LYS A 22 -6.38 6.24 -3.52
C LYS A 22 -5.76 5.05 -4.22
N THR A 23 -6.58 4.18 -4.78
CA THR A 23 -6.14 3.00 -5.54
C THR A 23 -6.33 3.18 -7.05
N GLU A 24 -7.00 4.25 -7.46
CA GLU A 24 -7.33 4.53 -8.85
C GLU A 24 -7.20 6.03 -9.11
N HIS A 25 -6.79 6.35 -10.34
CA HIS A 25 -6.74 7.70 -10.85
C HIS A 25 -7.17 7.68 -12.31
N ASP A 26 -8.20 8.47 -12.63
CA ASP A 26 -8.60 8.74 -14.00
C ASP A 26 -7.89 10.01 -14.47
N PHE A 27 -7.09 9.88 -15.52
CA PHE A 27 -6.37 11.01 -16.13
C PHE A 27 -7.29 11.89 -16.99
N GLY A 28 -8.48 11.40 -17.35
CA GLY A 28 -9.42 12.11 -18.22
C GLY A 28 -8.82 12.45 -19.59
N GLU A 29 -9.07 13.66 -20.05
CA GLU A 29 -8.47 14.19 -21.28
C GLU A 29 -7.05 14.69 -20.99
N ILE A 30 -6.06 13.95 -21.48
CA ILE A 30 -4.66 14.35 -21.44
C ILE A 30 -4.25 14.98 -22.78
N LEU A 31 -3.50 16.08 -22.72
CA LEU A 31 -2.92 16.69 -23.92
C LEU A 31 -1.79 15.82 -24.45
N GLU A 32 -1.75 15.68 -25.78
CA GLU A 32 -0.66 14.99 -26.44
C GLU A 32 0.65 15.80 -26.28
N GLY A 33 1.72 15.14 -25.85
CA GLY A 33 3.03 15.75 -25.66
C GLY A 33 3.61 15.55 -24.26
N PRO A 34 3.21 16.35 -23.25
CA PRO A 34 3.78 16.24 -21.91
C PRO A 34 3.32 14.95 -21.21
N PRO A 35 4.21 14.29 -20.45
CA PRO A 35 3.83 13.11 -19.68
C PRO A 35 2.85 13.49 -18.56
N ALA A 36 1.70 12.81 -18.52
CA ALA A 36 0.80 12.87 -17.39
C ALA A 36 1.38 12.02 -16.23
N VAL A 37 1.54 12.64 -15.06
CA VAL A 37 2.14 12.00 -13.89
C VAL A 37 1.18 12.08 -12.72
N TYR A 38 1.00 10.95 -12.02
CA TYR A 38 0.24 10.88 -10.79
C TYR A 38 1.02 10.08 -9.75
N THR A 39 1.02 10.56 -8.50
CA THR A 39 1.69 9.90 -7.39
C THR A 39 0.66 9.25 -6.47
N PHE A 40 0.78 7.94 -6.27
CA PHE A 40 0.00 7.20 -5.29
C PHE A 40 0.76 7.20 -3.95
N THR A 41 0.10 7.68 -2.90
CA THR A 41 0.62 7.63 -1.53
C THR A 41 -0.02 6.45 -0.80
N PHE A 42 0.79 5.69 -0.08
CA PHE A 42 0.33 4.67 0.85
C PHE A 42 0.96 4.90 2.22
N LYS A 43 0.32 4.38 3.26
CA LYS A 43 0.85 4.38 4.63
C LYS A 43 1.09 2.95 5.08
N ASN A 44 2.24 2.68 5.68
CA ASN A 44 2.47 1.41 6.38
C ASN A 44 1.71 1.42 7.72
N THR A 45 0.58 0.71 7.77
CA THR A 45 -0.25 0.54 8.96
C THR A 45 0.06 -0.74 9.74
N GLY A 46 1.07 -1.49 9.28
CA GLY A 46 1.55 -2.70 9.92
C GLY A 46 2.51 -2.42 11.09
N THR A 47 3.04 -3.51 11.63
CA THR A 47 3.96 -3.48 12.78
C THR A 47 5.43 -3.70 12.40
N LYS A 48 5.71 -3.99 11.12
CA LYS A 48 7.07 -4.18 10.58
C LYS A 48 7.31 -3.28 9.35
N PRO A 49 8.58 -2.98 9.00
CA PRO A 49 8.89 -2.29 7.76
C PRO A 49 8.37 -3.04 6.53
N VAL A 50 7.81 -2.30 5.56
CA VAL A 50 7.27 -2.85 4.31
C VAL A 50 8.15 -2.39 3.15
N LYS A 51 8.64 -3.34 2.35
CA LYS A 51 9.34 -3.05 1.10
C LYS A 51 8.48 -3.46 -0.09
N LEU A 52 8.35 -2.55 -1.06
CA LEU A 52 7.69 -2.86 -2.33
C LEU A 52 8.64 -3.69 -3.20
N THR A 53 8.27 -4.93 -3.49
CA THR A 53 9.09 -5.86 -4.31
C THR A 53 8.82 -5.70 -5.79
N SER A 54 7.59 -5.36 -6.17
CA SER A 54 7.16 -5.19 -7.55
C SER A 54 5.96 -4.25 -7.61
N VAL A 55 5.98 -3.31 -8.55
CA VAL A 55 4.83 -2.47 -8.89
C VAL A 55 4.48 -2.72 -10.34
N LYS A 56 3.23 -3.10 -10.59
CA LYS A 56 2.73 -3.41 -11.94
C LYS A 56 1.75 -2.34 -12.37
N ALA A 57 2.02 -1.72 -13.51
CA ALA A 57 1.07 -0.85 -14.17
C ALA A 57 -0.08 -1.66 -14.80
N SER A 58 -1.29 -1.09 -14.78
CA SER A 58 -2.46 -1.67 -15.45
C SER A 58 -2.41 -1.52 -16.97
N CYS A 59 -1.83 -0.42 -17.47
CA CYS A 59 -1.56 -0.18 -18.90
C CYS A 59 -0.08 -0.45 -19.21
N GLY A 60 0.21 -1.11 -20.33
CA GLY A 60 1.60 -1.25 -20.82
C GLY A 60 2.25 0.06 -21.25
N CYS A 61 1.47 1.15 -21.32
CA CYS A 61 1.90 2.49 -21.69
C CYS A 61 2.40 3.34 -20.52
N THR A 62 2.18 2.92 -19.27
CA THR A 62 2.58 3.68 -18.08
C THR A 62 3.81 3.07 -17.42
N THR A 63 4.71 3.93 -16.97
CA THR A 63 5.95 3.52 -16.28
C THR A 63 5.84 3.84 -14.80
N PRO A 64 5.72 2.84 -13.91
CA PRO A 64 5.69 3.09 -12.48
C PRO A 64 7.09 3.43 -11.96
N SER A 65 7.16 4.40 -11.04
CA SER A 65 8.34 4.69 -10.24
C SER A 65 7.96 4.62 -8.76
N TRP A 66 8.78 3.98 -7.94
CA TRP A 66 8.49 3.77 -6.52
C TRP A 66 9.78 3.66 -5.70
N THR A 67 9.65 3.81 -4.38
CA THR A 67 10.77 3.64 -3.45
C THR A 67 11.19 2.18 -3.33
N GLN A 68 12.49 1.90 -3.43
CA GLN A 68 13.04 0.57 -3.20
C GLN A 68 13.46 0.33 -1.74
N ASP A 69 13.39 1.38 -0.92
CA ASP A 69 13.71 1.32 0.49
C ASP A 69 12.52 0.81 1.30
N PRO A 70 12.76 0.06 2.39
CA PRO A 70 11.69 -0.33 3.31
C PRO A 70 11.05 0.90 3.98
N VAL A 71 9.72 0.98 3.91
CA VAL A 71 8.93 1.99 4.62
C VAL A 71 8.66 1.52 6.04
N PRO A 72 9.10 2.24 7.09
CA PRO A 72 8.92 1.83 8.48
C PRO A 72 7.43 1.88 8.90
N PRO A 73 7.05 1.21 10.00
CA PRO A 73 5.70 1.35 10.57
C PRO A 73 5.32 2.82 10.78
N GLY A 74 4.13 3.20 10.31
CA GLY A 74 3.62 4.57 10.35
C GLY A 74 4.17 5.50 9.26
N GLY A 75 5.16 5.06 8.48
CA GLY A 75 5.73 5.80 7.35
C GLY A 75 4.83 5.82 6.11
N THR A 76 5.17 6.70 5.16
CA THR A 76 4.47 6.96 3.89
C THR A 76 5.45 7.08 2.74
#